data_AF-A0A4R9J1I4-F1
#
_entry.id   AF-A0A4R9J1I4-F1
#
_cell.length_a   1.000
_cell.length_b   1.000
_cell.length_c   1.000
_cell.angle_alpha   90.00
_cell.angle_beta   90.00
_cell.angle_gamma   90.00
#
_symmetry.space_group_name_H-M   'P 1'
#
loop_
_entity.id
_entity.type
_entity.pdbx_description
1 polymer ?
#
loop_
_entity_poly.entity_id
_entity_poly.type
_entity_poly.pdbx_seq_one_letter_code
_entity_poly.pdbx_strand_id
1 'polypeptide(L)'
;MRRFLALVFFLIVLALGACAFYFQEWFDSPGFRWVISKFSFWVFLSVLILSGLAMLRIFSRAKKAIHSQRQAIEKHLSGILEELVQDSQALSEFLKIDLPQMEERIKVSRDKLPKEIYSSYTANWTKIRTDAEASLRDLETLPLEPDIGEEKNRAVPEYKYLLNKHTKAKSILERVRSDLSLLKEKLTEKGC
;
A
#
# COMPACT_ATOMS: atom_id res chain seq x y z
N MET A 1 -37.86 -27.61 -3.11
CA MET A 1 -36.67 -28.11 -3.84
C MET A 1 -36.72 -29.59 -4.20
N ARG A 2 -37.05 -30.54 -3.29
CA ARG A 2 -37.10 -32.00 -3.60
C ARG A 2 -37.97 -32.39 -4.81
N ARG A 3 -39.15 -31.79 -4.99
CA ARG A 3 -40.08 -32.11 -6.09
C ARG A 3 -39.58 -31.63 -7.46
N PHE A 4 -38.86 -30.52 -7.52
CA PHE A 4 -38.29 -29.98 -8.76
C PHE A 4 -37.15 -30.86 -9.27
N LEU A 5 -36.32 -31.35 -8.35
CA LEU A 5 -35.21 -32.26 -8.67
C LEU A 5 -35.73 -33.61 -9.19
N ALA A 6 -36.82 -34.13 -8.61
CA ALA A 6 -37.49 -35.34 -9.09
C ALA A 6 -38.13 -35.16 -10.48
N LEU A 7 -38.77 -34.00 -10.74
CA LEU A 7 -39.34 -33.68 -12.06
C LEU A 7 -38.26 -33.55 -13.14
N VAL A 8 -37.15 -32.87 -12.82
CA VAL A 8 -36.00 -32.77 -13.73
C VAL A 8 -35.40 -34.16 -14.00
N PHE A 9 -35.24 -34.98 -12.96
CA PHE A 9 -34.76 -36.35 -13.13
C PHE A 9 -35.70 -37.20 -14.01
N PHE A 10 -37.01 -37.10 -13.77
CA PHE A 10 -38.02 -37.81 -14.56
C PHE A 10 -38.02 -37.37 -16.04
N LEU A 11 -37.89 -36.07 -16.30
CA LEU A 11 -37.75 -35.51 -17.65
C LEU A 11 -36.46 -35.96 -18.33
N ILE A 12 -35.34 -36.04 -17.61
CA ILE A 12 -34.07 -36.55 -18.14
C ILE A 12 -34.20 -38.03 -18.53
N VAL A 13 -34.85 -38.85 -17.70
CA VAL A 13 -35.06 -40.27 -17.99
C VAL A 13 -35.98 -40.46 -19.20
N LEU A 14 -37.07 -39.70 -19.29
CA LEU A 14 -37.96 -39.69 -20.47
C LEU A 14 -37.22 -39.23 -21.74
N ALA A 15 -36.40 -38.19 -21.64
CA ALA A 15 -35.61 -37.70 -22.76
C ALA A 15 -34.54 -38.72 -23.20
N LEU A 16 -33.86 -39.38 -22.26
CA LEU A 16 -32.91 -40.46 -22.61
C LEU A 16 -33.61 -41.63 -23.30
N GLY A 17 -34.79 -42.05 -22.81
CA GLY A 17 -35.58 -43.11 -23.42
C GLY A 17 -36.07 -42.75 -24.82
N ALA A 18 -36.56 -41.53 -25.01
CA ALA A 18 -36.97 -41.03 -26.32
C ALA A 18 -35.78 -40.89 -27.30
N CYS A 19 -34.62 -40.41 -26.84
CA CYS A 19 -33.41 -40.35 -27.64
C CYS A 19 -32.91 -41.75 -28.04
N ALA A 20 -32.97 -42.74 -27.15
CA ALA A 20 -32.60 -44.12 -27.47
C ALA A 20 -33.49 -44.74 -28.55
N PHE A 21 -34.78 -44.37 -28.58
CA PHE A 21 -35.74 -44.88 -29.57
C PHE A 21 -35.64 -44.17 -30.92
N TYR A 22 -35.44 -42.85 -30.94
CA TYR A 22 -35.37 -42.06 -32.19
C TYR A 22 -33.97 -42.01 -32.83
N PHE A 23 -32.90 -42.18 -32.06
CA PHE A 23 -31.51 -42.13 -32.56
C PHE A 23 -30.84 -43.51 -32.60
N GLN A 24 -31.60 -44.60 -32.72
CA GLN A 24 -31.08 -45.97 -32.67
C GLN A 24 -29.92 -46.23 -33.66
N GLU A 25 -29.98 -45.65 -34.87
CA GLU A 25 -28.90 -45.72 -35.88
C GLU A 25 -27.61 -44.99 -35.45
N TRP A 26 -27.73 -43.95 -34.62
CA TRP A 26 -26.59 -43.22 -34.04
C TRP A 26 -25.90 -44.06 -32.95
N PHE A 27 -26.67 -44.85 -32.18
CA PHE A 27 -26.14 -45.77 -31.17
C PHE A 27 -25.37 -46.95 -31.80
N ASP A 28 -25.77 -47.39 -33.00
CA ASP A 28 -25.05 -48.42 -33.77
C ASP A 28 -23.88 -47.89 -34.60
N SER A 29 -23.70 -46.57 -34.65
CA SER A 29 -22.56 -45.98 -35.35
C SER A 29 -21.22 -46.42 -34.71
N PRO A 30 -20.18 -46.69 -35.52
CA PRO A 30 -18.88 -47.10 -35.01
C PRO A 30 -18.24 -46.04 -34.10
N GLY A 31 -18.55 -44.76 -34.32
CA GLY A 31 -18.11 -43.66 -33.45
C GLY A 31 -18.72 -43.72 -32.06
N PHE A 32 -20.02 -44.02 -31.94
CA PHE A 32 -20.70 -44.11 -30.66
C PHE A 32 -20.27 -45.34 -29.84
N ARG A 33 -20.13 -46.50 -30.51
CA ARG A 33 -19.56 -47.71 -29.87
C ARG A 33 -18.12 -47.50 -29.41
N TRP A 34 -17.31 -46.72 -30.15
CA TRP A 34 -15.96 -46.35 -29.73
C TRP A 34 -15.95 -45.46 -28.48
N VAL A 35 -16.85 -44.47 -28.41
CA VAL A 35 -17.02 -43.60 -27.23
C VAL A 35 -17.43 -44.41 -25.99
N ILE A 36 -18.40 -45.33 -26.13
CA ILE A 36 -18.81 -46.23 -25.03
C ILE A 36 -17.70 -47.21 -24.64
N SER A 37 -16.97 -47.76 -25.62
CA SER A 37 -15.82 -48.64 -25.34
C SER A 37 -14.74 -47.94 -24.51
N LYS A 38 -14.62 -46.61 -24.66
CA LYS A 38 -13.71 -45.75 -23.89
C LYS A 38 -14.43 -44.93 -22.82
N PHE A 39 -15.57 -45.40 -22.31
CA PHE A 39 -16.37 -44.68 -21.30
C PHE A 39 -15.54 -44.22 -20.09
N SER A 40 -14.66 -45.09 -19.57
CA SER A 40 -13.77 -44.74 -18.45
C SER A 40 -12.84 -43.55 -18.73
N PHE A 41 -12.35 -43.43 -19.97
CA PHE A 41 -11.52 -42.29 -20.39
C PHE A 41 -12.32 -40.98 -20.40
N TRP A 42 -13.54 -41.00 -20.93
CA TRP A 42 -14.41 -39.82 -20.97
C TRP A 42 -14.87 -39.39 -19.58
N VAL A 43 -15.16 -40.34 -18.69
CA VAL A 43 -15.46 -40.05 -17.28
C VAL A 43 -14.25 -39.41 -16.60
N PHE A 44 -13.05 -39.97 -16.79
CA PHE A 44 -11.82 -39.41 -16.24
C PHE A 44 -11.51 -38.01 -16.77
N LEU A 45 -11.67 -37.78 -18.09
CA LEU A 45 -11.51 -36.48 -18.72
C LEU A 45 -12.53 -35.46 -18.19
N SER A 46 -13.79 -35.87 -18.00
CA SER A 46 -14.83 -35.03 -17.43
C SER A 46 -14.47 -34.60 -16.00
N VAL A 47 -14.03 -35.54 -15.15
CA VAL A 47 -13.56 -35.25 -13.80
C VAL A 47 -12.36 -34.29 -13.82
N LEU A 48 -11.41 -34.49 -14.73
CA LEU A 48 -10.26 -33.58 -14.92
C LEU A 48 -10.70 -32.16 -15.30
N ILE A 49 -11.61 -32.02 -16.27
CA ILE A 49 -12.14 -30.72 -16.71
C ILE A 49 -12.91 -30.05 -15.57
N LEU A 50 -13.78 -30.78 -14.87
CA LEU A 50 -14.53 -30.28 -13.72
C LEU A 50 -13.60 -29.83 -12.58
N SER A 51 -12.54 -30.59 -12.31
CA SER A 51 -11.51 -30.24 -11.34
C SER A 51 -10.77 -28.95 -11.75
N GLY A 52 -10.33 -28.86 -13.01
CA GLY A 52 -9.69 -27.67 -13.55
C GLY A 52 -10.58 -26.43 -13.51
N LEU A 53 -11.87 -26.55 -13.85
CA LEU A 53 -12.85 -25.47 -13.78
C LEU A 53 -13.10 -25.02 -12.32
N ALA A 54 -13.15 -25.96 -11.38
CA ALA A 54 -13.28 -25.64 -9.96
C ALA A 54 -12.05 -24.86 -9.48
N MET A 55 -10.84 -25.31 -9.85
CA MET A 55 -9.59 -24.63 -9.52
C MET A 55 -9.56 -23.22 -10.13
N LEU A 56 -9.90 -23.05 -11.40
CA LEU A 56 -10.00 -21.73 -12.06
C LEU A 56 -11.01 -20.79 -11.39
N ARG A 57 -12.16 -21.32 -10.94
CA ARG A 57 -13.13 -20.53 -10.17
C ARG A 57 -12.57 -20.03 -8.84
N ILE A 58 -11.81 -20.88 -8.13
CA ILE A 58 -11.15 -20.48 -6.88
C ILE A 58 -10.09 -19.41 -7.17
N PHE A 59 -9.24 -19.62 -8.17
CA PHE A 59 -8.21 -18.67 -8.58
C PHE A 59 -8.78 -17.30 -8.99
N SER A 60 -9.86 -17.29 -9.78
CA SER A 60 -10.49 -16.03 -10.20
C SER A 60 -11.14 -15.27 -9.03
N ARG A 61 -11.75 -15.98 -8.08
CA ARG A 61 -12.28 -15.37 -6.85
C ARG A 61 -11.17 -14.81 -5.96
N ALA A 62 -10.09 -15.57 -5.76
CA ALA A 62 -8.93 -15.12 -5.01
C ALA A 62 -8.29 -13.88 -5.66
N LYS A 63 -8.13 -13.87 -6.99
CA LYS A 63 -7.58 -12.73 -7.73
C LYS A 63 -8.44 -11.47 -7.57
N LYS A 64 -9.77 -11.60 -7.60
CA LYS A 64 -10.69 -10.47 -7.34
C LYS A 64 -10.57 -9.93 -5.91
N ALA A 65 -10.48 -10.81 -4.91
CA ALA A 65 -10.33 -10.41 -3.51
C ALA A 65 -8.98 -9.71 -3.25
N ILE A 66 -7.89 -10.22 -3.83
CA ILE A 66 -6.57 -9.58 -3.75
C ILE A 66 -6.61 -8.20 -4.39
N HIS A 67 -7.29 -8.04 -5.53
CA HIS A 67 -7.39 -6.75 -6.19
C HIS A 67 -8.18 -5.73 -5.36
N SER A 68 -9.31 -6.13 -4.75
CA SER A 68 -10.10 -5.22 -3.90
C SER A 68 -9.36 -4.85 -2.61
N GLN A 69 -8.67 -5.81 -1.99
CA GLN A 69 -7.82 -5.52 -0.82
C GLN A 69 -6.69 -4.56 -1.18
N ARG A 70 -6.04 -4.76 -2.33
CA ARG A 70 -4.99 -3.88 -2.82
C ARG A 70 -5.47 -2.45 -3.01
N GLN A 71 -6.65 -2.25 -3.60
CA GLN A 71 -7.24 -0.92 -3.77
C GLN A 71 -7.57 -0.25 -2.42
N ALA A 72 -8.09 -1.02 -1.46
CA ALA A 72 -8.36 -0.50 -0.11
C ALA A 72 -7.08 -0.08 0.61
N ILE A 73 -6.02 -0.89 0.48
CA ILE A 73 -4.68 -0.60 1.01
C ILE A 73 -4.12 0.66 0.35
N GLU A 74 -4.19 0.77 -0.99
CA GLU A 74 -3.72 1.94 -1.74
C GLU A 74 -4.41 3.23 -1.28
N LYS A 75 -5.73 3.23 -1.14
CA LYS A 75 -6.49 4.38 -0.62
C LYS A 75 -6.13 4.74 0.83
N HIS A 76 -5.87 3.74 1.66
CA HIS A 76 -5.45 3.96 3.03
C HIS A 76 -4.02 4.55 3.09
N LEU A 77 -3.09 4.04 2.28
CA LEU A 77 -1.73 4.58 2.21
C LEU A 77 -1.71 5.99 1.62
N SER A 78 -2.55 6.29 0.63
CA SER A 78 -2.64 7.64 0.07
C SER A 78 -3.13 8.64 1.12
N GLY A 79 -4.15 8.29 1.92
CA GLY A 79 -4.65 9.15 2.99
C GLY A 79 -3.61 9.42 4.07
N ILE A 80 -2.87 8.38 4.51
CA ILE A 80 -1.78 8.57 5.48
C ILE A 80 -0.66 9.43 4.88
N LEU A 81 -0.31 9.20 3.61
CA LEU A 81 0.73 9.98 2.95
C LEU A 81 0.35 11.46 2.90
N GLU A 82 -0.91 11.77 2.55
CA GLU A 82 -1.42 13.13 2.50
C GLU A 82 -1.35 13.83 3.86
N GLU A 83 -1.83 13.18 4.92
CA GLU A 83 -1.75 13.69 6.29
C GLU A 83 -0.29 13.90 6.73
N LEU A 84 0.59 12.94 6.43
CA LEU A 84 2.00 13.01 6.78
C LEU A 84 2.72 14.13 6.03
N VAL A 85 2.42 14.30 4.74
CA VAL A 85 2.93 15.40 3.91
C VAL A 85 2.48 16.73 4.51
N GLN A 86 1.20 16.89 4.82
CA GLN A 86 0.65 18.11 5.41
C GLN A 86 1.32 18.46 6.74
N ASP A 87 1.45 17.48 7.65
CA ASP A 87 2.14 17.65 8.93
C ASP A 87 3.61 18.08 8.75
N SER A 88 4.29 17.43 7.81
CA SER A 88 5.71 17.69 7.55
C SER A 88 5.94 19.06 6.91
N GLN A 89 5.02 19.51 6.05
CA GLN A 89 5.00 20.86 5.47
C GLN A 89 4.72 21.92 6.52
N ALA A 90 3.72 21.71 7.39
CA ALA A 90 3.44 22.62 8.50
C ALA A 90 4.67 22.77 9.41
N LEU A 91 5.31 21.65 9.77
CA LEU A 91 6.53 21.65 10.59
C LEU A 91 7.71 22.35 9.89
N SER A 92 7.83 22.18 8.58
CA SER A 92 8.81 22.89 7.74
C SER A 92 8.58 24.41 7.78
N GLU A 93 7.33 24.87 7.62
CA GLU A 93 6.98 26.29 7.71
C GLU A 93 7.29 26.88 9.10
N PHE A 94 6.95 26.16 10.17
CA PHE A 94 7.31 26.58 11.53
C PHE A 94 8.84 26.73 11.70
N LEU A 95 9.62 25.75 11.23
CA LEU A 95 11.08 25.78 11.35
C LEU A 95 11.72 26.88 10.48
N LYS A 96 11.15 27.18 9.31
CA LYS A 96 11.61 28.31 8.47
C LYS A 96 11.47 29.66 9.16
N ILE A 97 10.56 29.79 10.13
CA ILE A 97 10.38 31.00 10.94
C ILE A 97 11.25 30.97 12.20
N ASP A 98 11.27 29.85 12.92
CA ASP A 98 11.95 29.72 14.21
C ASP A 98 13.48 29.72 14.09
N LEU A 99 14.03 29.14 13.01
CA LEU A 99 15.49 29.09 12.80
C LEU A 99 16.12 30.49 12.69
N PRO A 100 15.64 31.42 11.84
CA PRO A 100 16.15 32.78 11.80
C PRO A 100 16.07 33.51 13.15
N GLN A 101 14.94 33.38 13.86
CA GLN A 101 14.75 34.03 15.16
C GLN A 101 15.76 33.51 16.20
N MET A 102 16.07 32.21 16.16
CA MET A 102 17.07 31.63 17.05
C MET A 102 18.49 32.11 16.70
N GLU A 103 18.80 32.26 15.41
CA GLU A 103 20.07 32.82 14.95
C GLU A 103 20.30 34.23 15.50
N GLU A 104 19.27 35.08 15.48
CA GLU A 104 19.32 36.44 16.04
C GLU A 104 19.53 36.41 17.55
N ARG A 105 18.78 35.58 18.28
CA ARG A 105 18.93 35.43 19.74
C ARG A 105 20.33 35.00 20.13
N ILE A 106 20.93 34.06 19.39
CA ILE A 106 22.30 33.63 19.65
C ILE A 106 23.29 34.77 19.38
N LYS A 107 23.15 35.51 18.28
CA LYS A 107 24.00 36.68 18.00
C LYS A 107 23.95 37.71 19.13
N VAL A 108 22.76 38.01 19.66
CA VAL A 108 22.58 38.94 20.79
C VAL A 108 23.15 38.38 22.10
N SER A 109 23.07 37.06 22.31
CA SER A 109 23.60 36.40 23.52
C SER A 109 25.13 36.46 23.64
N ARG A 110 25.85 36.76 22.55
CA ARG A 110 27.31 36.88 22.52
C ARG A 110 27.86 37.87 23.54
N ASP A 111 27.18 38.99 23.72
CA ASP A 111 27.62 40.06 24.61
C ASP A 111 27.19 39.84 26.06
N LYS A 112 26.26 38.91 26.30
CA LYS A 112 25.68 38.60 27.62
C LYS A 112 26.29 37.36 28.28
N LEU A 113 26.81 36.42 27.50
CA LEU A 113 27.27 35.11 27.99
C LEU A 113 28.79 35.00 28.11
N PRO A 114 29.31 34.24 29.09
CA PRO A 114 30.71 33.82 29.12
C PRO A 114 31.10 33.06 27.85
N LYS A 115 32.34 33.26 27.37
CA LYS A 115 32.83 32.69 26.09
C LYS A 115 32.69 31.16 25.99
N GLU A 116 32.88 30.44 27.09
CA GLU A 116 32.75 28.97 27.13
C GLU A 116 31.30 28.50 26.97
N ILE A 117 30.35 29.20 27.59
CA ILE A 117 28.92 28.88 27.49
C ILE A 117 28.40 29.26 26.11
N TYR A 118 28.81 30.43 25.61
CA TYR A 118 28.48 30.88 24.27
C TYR A 118 29.00 29.94 23.18
N SER A 119 30.24 29.43 23.30
CA SER A 119 30.79 28.48 22.32
C SER A 119 30.00 27.16 22.30
N SER A 120 29.59 26.67 23.47
CA SER A 120 28.76 25.47 23.59
C SER A 120 27.38 25.67 22.94
N TYR A 121 26.70 26.79 23.21
CA TYR A 121 25.40 27.08 22.59
C TYR A 121 25.51 27.31 21.09
N THR A 122 26.58 27.94 20.61
CA THR A 122 26.85 28.13 19.18
C THR A 122 27.13 26.80 18.48
N ALA A 123 27.85 25.87 19.13
CA ALA A 123 28.09 24.53 18.60
C ALA A 123 26.80 23.72 18.51
N ASN A 124 25.97 23.74 19.56
CA ASN A 124 24.65 23.09 19.55
C ASN A 124 23.74 23.68 18.47
N TRP A 125 23.72 25.01 18.34
CA TRP A 125 22.99 25.70 17.28
C TRP A 125 23.44 25.30 15.89
N THR A 126 24.75 25.29 15.63
CA THR A 126 25.29 24.89 14.32
C THR A 126 24.84 23.48 13.95
N LYS A 127 24.82 22.56 14.92
CA LYS A 127 24.32 21.20 14.72
C LYS A 127 22.83 21.19 14.37
N ILE A 128 22.01 21.85 15.18
CA ILE A 128 20.55 21.96 14.97
C ILE A 128 20.26 22.55 13.58
N ARG A 129 20.95 23.62 13.21
CA ARG A 129 20.82 24.28 11.91
C ARG A 129 21.19 23.34 10.76
N THR A 130 22.30 22.62 10.86
CA THR A 130 22.76 21.69 9.82
C THR A 130 21.75 20.55 9.63
N ASP A 131 21.28 19.94 10.73
CA ASP A 131 20.30 18.87 10.70
C ASP A 131 18.95 19.34 10.12
N ALA A 132 18.54 20.58 10.46
CA ALA A 132 17.34 21.20 9.93
C ALA A 132 17.46 21.50 8.43
N GLU A 133 18.52 22.17 7.99
CA GLU A 133 18.75 22.50 6.57
C GLU A 133 18.83 21.23 5.70
N ALA A 134 19.49 20.17 6.19
CA ALA A 134 19.54 18.88 5.49
C ALA A 134 18.14 18.27 5.34
N SER A 135 17.36 18.23 6.43
CA SER A 135 16.02 17.65 6.42
C SER A 135 15.01 18.45 5.60
N LEU A 136 15.14 19.78 5.60
CA LEU A 136 14.31 20.67 4.77
C LEU A 136 14.60 20.47 3.28
N ARG A 137 15.88 20.33 2.89
CA ARG A 137 16.26 20.01 1.50
C ARG A 137 15.75 18.64 1.07
N ASP A 138 15.86 17.65 1.94
CA ASP A 138 15.32 16.31 1.68
C ASP A 138 13.80 16.37 1.46
N LEU A 139 13.08 17.17 2.25
CA LEU A 139 11.63 17.34 2.13
C LEU A 139 11.22 18.13 0.88
N GLU A 140 11.97 19.15 0.48
CA GLU A 140 11.72 19.91 -0.75
C GLU A 140 11.95 19.08 -2.02
N THR A 141 12.84 18.09 -1.97
CA THR A 141 13.13 17.19 -3.11
C THR A 141 12.27 15.93 -3.13
N LEU A 142 11.53 15.67 -2.05
CA LEU A 142 10.64 14.52 -1.92
C LEU A 142 9.37 14.74 -2.77
N PRO A 143 9.00 13.80 -3.66
CA PRO A 143 7.73 13.91 -4.37
C PRO A 143 6.57 13.75 -3.37
N LEU A 144 5.53 14.56 -3.60
CA LEU A 144 4.31 14.59 -2.78
C LEU A 144 3.40 13.40 -3.10
N GLU A 145 3.47 12.91 -4.34
CA GLU A 145 2.70 11.80 -4.85
C GLU A 145 3.64 10.69 -5.37
N PRO A 146 3.25 9.41 -5.25
CA PRO A 146 4.01 8.33 -5.85
C PRO A 146 3.99 8.36 -7.36
N ASP A 147 5.12 8.00 -7.98
CA ASP A 147 5.22 7.77 -9.41
C ASP A 147 4.63 6.40 -9.76
N ILE A 148 3.31 6.37 -9.89
CA ILE A 148 2.57 5.23 -10.38
C ILE A 148 2.50 5.37 -11.90
N GLY A 149 3.55 4.96 -12.61
CA GLY A 149 3.51 4.84 -14.07
C GLY A 149 2.39 3.88 -14.55
N GLU A 150 2.46 3.41 -15.79
CA GLU A 150 1.38 2.55 -16.35
C GLU A 150 1.18 1.22 -15.58
N GLU A 151 2.19 0.75 -14.83
CA GLU A 151 2.09 -0.46 -14.02
C GLU A 151 1.48 -0.20 -12.63
N LYS A 152 0.16 -0.31 -12.54
CA LYS A 152 -0.61 -0.30 -11.27
C LYS A 152 -0.11 -1.33 -10.23
N ASN A 153 0.67 -2.33 -10.67
CA ASN A 153 1.30 -3.31 -9.81
C ASN A 153 2.43 -2.76 -8.92
N ARG A 154 2.94 -1.55 -9.17
CA ARG A 154 3.99 -0.90 -8.36
C ARG A 154 3.47 0.15 -7.36
N ALA A 155 2.18 0.47 -7.39
CA ALA A 155 1.61 1.52 -6.53
C ALA A 155 1.89 1.31 -5.02
N VAL A 156 1.57 0.13 -4.47
CA VAL A 156 1.73 -0.15 -3.03
C VAL A 156 3.19 -0.04 -2.53
N PRO A 157 4.20 -0.64 -3.18
CA PRO A 157 5.58 -0.46 -2.75
C PRO A 157 6.07 0.99 -2.86
N GLU A 158 5.65 1.74 -3.88
CA GLU A 158 5.99 3.17 -4.04
C GLU A 158 5.40 4.02 -2.91
N TYR A 159 4.10 3.84 -2.59
CA TYR A 159 3.49 4.50 -1.44
C TYR A 159 4.23 4.18 -0.14
N LYS A 160 4.61 2.91 0.08
CA LYS A 160 5.36 2.51 1.27
C LYS A 160 6.75 3.16 1.33
N TYR A 161 7.43 3.25 0.18
CA TYR A 161 8.73 3.91 0.09
C TYR A 161 8.64 5.39 0.44
N LEU A 162 7.69 6.11 -0.16
CA LEU A 162 7.47 7.53 0.13
C LEU A 162 7.06 7.77 1.58
N LEU A 163 6.15 6.96 2.11
CA LEU A 163 5.73 7.05 3.50
C LEU A 163 6.93 6.92 4.44
N ASN A 164 7.83 5.96 4.19
CA ASN A 164 9.02 5.77 5.01
C ASN A 164 9.98 6.99 4.93
N LYS A 165 10.16 7.57 3.75
CA LYS A 165 11.00 8.77 3.61
C LYS A 165 10.41 9.98 4.30
N HIS A 166 9.12 10.27 4.10
CA HIS A 166 8.41 11.37 4.76
C HIS A 166 8.40 11.18 6.29
N THR A 167 8.24 9.94 6.77
CA THR A 167 8.30 9.63 8.21
C THR A 167 9.68 9.92 8.78
N LYS A 168 10.74 9.51 8.07
CA LYS A 168 12.12 9.79 8.48
C LYS A 168 12.38 11.29 8.54
N ALA A 169 11.99 12.05 7.50
CA ALA A 169 12.15 13.50 7.47
C ALA A 169 11.40 14.18 8.64
N LYS A 170 10.13 13.82 8.85
CA LYS A 170 9.31 14.31 9.98
C LYS A 170 9.99 14.04 11.32
N SER A 171 10.50 12.82 11.54
CA SER A 171 11.16 12.46 12.80
C SER A 171 12.40 13.31 13.12
N ILE A 172 13.14 13.73 12.09
CA ILE A 172 14.31 14.60 12.27
C ILE A 172 13.85 16.03 12.54
N LEU A 173 12.86 16.54 11.81
CA LEU A 173 12.30 17.87 12.04
C LEU A 173 11.67 17.99 13.44
N GLU A 174 11.02 16.96 13.95
CA GLU A 174 10.49 16.92 15.32
C GLU A 174 11.62 16.97 16.37
N ARG A 175 12.70 16.25 16.14
CA ARG A 175 13.90 16.33 16.99
C ARG A 175 14.50 17.74 16.97
N VAL A 176 14.65 18.33 15.79
CA VAL A 176 15.14 19.71 15.61
C VAL A 176 14.25 20.68 16.39
N ARG A 177 12.92 20.55 16.32
CA ARG A 177 11.98 21.37 17.09
C ARG A 177 12.17 21.22 18.61
N SER A 178 12.35 19.99 19.08
CA SER A 178 12.63 19.71 20.51
C SER A 178 13.95 20.35 20.95
N ASP A 179 15.02 20.15 20.16
CA ASP A 179 16.35 20.69 20.46
C ASP A 179 16.37 22.23 20.43
N LEU A 180 15.64 22.84 19.49
CA LEU A 180 15.40 24.28 19.43
C LEU A 180 14.70 24.80 20.69
N SER A 181 13.66 24.11 21.13
CA SER A 181 12.88 24.50 22.32
C SER A 181 13.76 24.45 23.58
N LEU A 182 14.58 23.40 23.71
CA LEU A 182 15.51 23.24 24.81
C LEU A 182 16.63 24.29 24.80
N LEU A 183 17.16 24.62 23.62
CA LEU A 183 18.15 25.70 23.49
C LEU A 183 17.53 27.07 23.82
N LYS A 184 16.27 27.30 23.45
CA LYS A 184 15.53 28.54 23.74
C LYS A 184 15.29 28.70 25.24
N GLU A 185 14.91 27.62 25.93
CA GLU A 185 14.75 27.59 27.37
C GLU A 185 16.07 27.91 28.08
N LYS A 186 17.18 27.25 27.69
CA LYS A 186 18.51 27.53 28.25
C LYS A 186 18.98 28.96 28.05
N LEU A 187 18.71 29.56 26.89
CA LEU A 187 19.02 30.97 26.65
C LEU A 187 18.17 31.88 27.54
N THR A 188 16.88 31.56 27.69
CA THR A 188 15.94 32.32 28.53
C THR A 188 16.34 32.27 30.01
N GLU A 189 16.73 31.10 30.53
CA GLU A 189 17.26 30.93 31.89
C GLU A 189 18.49 31.80 32.17
N LYS A 190 19.29 32.08 31.14
CA LYS A 190 20.49 32.93 31.22
C LYS A 190 20.22 34.41 30.91
N GLY A 191 18.96 34.81 30.78
CA GLY A 191 18.57 36.21 30.51
C GLY A 191 18.87 36.69 29.09
N CYS A 192 18.99 35.75 28.14
CA CYS A 192 19.24 36.00 26.73
C CYS A 192 17.96 35.93 25.90
#